data_AF-A0A8H7KXH6-F1
#
_entry.id   AF-A0A8H7KXH6-F1
#
_cell.length_a   1.000
_cell.length_b   1.000
_cell.length_c   1.000
_cell.angle_alpha   90.00
_cell.angle_beta   90.00
_cell.angle_gamma   90.00
#
_symmetry.space_group_name_H-M   'P 1'
#
loop_
_entity.id
_entity.type
_entity.pdbx_description
1 polymer ?
#
loop_
_entity_poly.entity_id
_entity_poly.type
_entity_poly.pdbx_seq_one_letter_code
_entity_poly.pdbx_strand_id
1 'polypeptide(L)'
;MRAYYLDDIPGDRCLLHDSGKAVSKETLQNLNLFYWNIPIDPAGQWQATIDEVAKSRDYKNSDILDLTTETLGKEKMDMFFAECVEKLTLMEMYRRHMHEDEEIRFILNGSGFFDVRGKSGANGNASSRKFAHAM
;
A
#
# COMPACT_ATOMS: atom_id res chain seq x y z
N MET A 1 0.89 -5.25 10.42
CA MET A 1 0.11 -5.06 9.17
C MET A 1 -1.11 -5.97 9.19
N ARG A 2 -2.26 -5.51 8.67
CA ARG A 2 -3.47 -6.32 8.48
C ARG A 2 -3.73 -6.48 6.97
N ALA A 3 -4.21 -7.64 6.54
CA ALA A 3 -4.62 -7.89 5.17
C ALA A 3 -5.93 -8.69 5.15
N TYR A 4 -6.82 -8.37 4.24
CA TYR A 4 -8.17 -8.92 4.17
C TYR A 4 -8.72 -8.87 2.75
N TYR A 5 -9.76 -9.66 2.46
CA TYR A 5 -10.49 -9.56 1.20
C TYR A 5 -11.47 -8.38 1.23
N LEU A 6 -11.65 -7.74 0.08
CA LEU A 6 -12.62 -6.65 -0.08
C LEU A 6 -14.07 -7.15 0.07
N ASP A 7 -14.97 -6.28 0.53
CA ASP A 7 -16.42 -6.54 0.60
C ASP A 7 -17.16 -6.31 -0.73
N ASP A 8 -16.44 -5.79 -1.74
CA ASP A 8 -16.93 -5.44 -3.08
C ASP A 8 -18.14 -4.48 -3.08
N ILE A 9 -18.34 -3.71 -1.99
CA ILE A 9 -19.40 -2.71 -1.91
C ILE A 9 -19.01 -1.49 -2.76
N PRO A 10 -19.86 -1.03 -3.69
CA PRO A 10 -19.60 0.20 -4.45
C PRO A 10 -19.55 1.44 -3.54
N GLY A 11 -18.72 2.41 -3.87
CA GLY A 11 -18.65 3.70 -3.17
C GLY A 11 -17.23 4.19 -2.94
N ASP A 12 -17.03 4.88 -1.82
CA ASP A 12 -15.77 5.52 -1.49
C ASP A 12 -14.67 4.50 -1.17
N ARG A 13 -13.75 4.31 -2.13
CA ARG A 13 -12.68 3.30 -2.05
C ARG A 13 -11.63 3.57 -0.96
N CYS A 14 -11.62 4.78 -0.38
CA CYS A 14 -10.79 5.14 0.76
C CYS A 14 -11.34 4.60 2.09
N LEU A 15 -12.58 4.10 2.12
CA LEU A 15 -13.12 3.39 3.29
C LEU A 15 -12.46 2.02 3.45
N LEU A 16 -12.68 1.38 4.60
CA LEU A 16 -11.95 0.17 4.96
C LEU A 16 -12.21 -1.01 3.99
N HIS A 17 -13.45 -1.19 3.54
CA HIS A 17 -13.90 -2.30 2.70
C HIS A 17 -13.45 -3.69 3.23
N ASP A 18 -13.54 -3.91 4.54
CA ASP A 18 -13.14 -5.17 5.17
C ASP A 18 -14.31 -6.17 5.19
N SER A 19 -14.19 -7.23 4.38
CA SER A 19 -15.19 -8.32 4.35
C SER A 19 -15.22 -9.19 5.62
N GLY A 20 -14.30 -8.97 6.57
CA GLY A 20 -14.08 -9.82 7.74
C GLY A 20 -13.25 -11.08 7.44
N LYS A 21 -12.89 -11.32 6.17
CA LYS A 21 -12.07 -12.46 5.76
C LYS A 21 -10.60 -12.06 5.72
N ALA A 22 -9.85 -12.45 6.75
CA ALA A 22 -8.41 -12.18 6.84
C ALA A 22 -7.62 -12.95 5.76
N VAL A 23 -6.53 -12.35 5.30
CA VAL A 23 -5.55 -12.97 4.41
C VAL A 23 -4.32 -13.37 5.24
N SER A 24 -3.90 -14.62 5.13
CA SER A 24 -2.75 -15.13 5.90
C SER A 24 -1.43 -14.57 5.37
N LYS A 25 -0.41 -14.51 6.24
CA LYS A 25 0.95 -14.13 5.85
C LYS A 25 1.51 -15.05 4.75
N GLU A 26 1.23 -16.34 4.84
CA GLU A 26 1.66 -17.33 3.84
C GLU A 26 1.03 -17.05 2.47
N THR A 27 -0.27 -16.70 2.43
CA THR A 27 -0.94 -16.31 1.19
C THR A 27 -0.26 -15.09 0.55
N LEU A 28 0.13 -14.10 1.35
CA LEU A 28 0.86 -12.92 0.85
C LEU A 28 2.26 -13.30 0.33
N GLN A 29 3.00 -14.13 1.05
CA GLN A 29 4.32 -14.60 0.61
C GLN A 29 4.23 -15.38 -0.71
N ASN A 30 3.20 -16.20 -0.88
CA ASN A 30 2.93 -16.93 -2.13
C ASN A 30 2.56 -16.01 -3.31
N LEU A 31 2.26 -14.74 -3.05
CA LEU A 31 2.07 -13.68 -4.04
C LEU A 31 3.33 -12.82 -4.24
N ASN A 32 4.48 -13.22 -3.67
CA ASN A 32 5.73 -12.45 -3.65
C ASN A 32 5.59 -11.10 -2.93
N LEU A 33 4.74 -11.05 -1.90
CA LEU A 33 4.52 -9.86 -1.11
C LEU A 33 5.23 -9.98 0.23
N PHE A 34 6.28 -9.18 0.40
CA PHE A 34 7.09 -9.14 1.61
C PHE A 34 6.70 -7.98 2.52
N TYR A 35 6.96 -8.13 3.82
CA TYR A 35 6.65 -7.13 4.83
C TYR A 35 7.66 -7.21 5.97
N TRP A 36 8.07 -6.03 6.44
CA TRP A 36 8.89 -5.84 7.62
C TRP A 36 8.17 -4.90 8.59
N ASN A 37 8.32 -5.17 9.89
CA ASN A 37 7.91 -4.24 10.93
C ASN A 37 9.18 -3.62 11.51
N ILE A 38 9.42 -2.36 11.17
CA ILE A 38 10.56 -1.58 11.67
C ILE A 38 9.94 -0.43 12.48
N PRO A 39 10.02 -0.46 13.82
CA PRO A 39 9.48 0.59 14.67
C PRO A 39 10.19 1.92 14.43
N ILE A 40 9.43 3.02 14.39
CA ILE A 40 10.01 4.35 14.22
C ILE A 40 10.33 4.93 15.59
N ASP A 41 11.62 5.08 15.88
CA ASP A 41 12.11 5.69 17.10
C ASP A 41 12.54 7.16 16.88
N PRO A 42 12.43 8.03 17.91
CA PRO A 42 12.89 9.42 17.83
C PRO A 42 14.40 9.59 17.61
N ALA A 43 15.21 8.57 17.88
CA ALA A 43 16.65 8.60 17.68
C ALA A 43 17.05 8.26 16.23
N GLY A 44 16.10 7.88 15.38
CA GLY A 44 16.30 7.61 13.95
C GLY A 44 16.96 6.26 13.64
N GLN A 45 17.01 5.32 14.59
CA GLN A 45 17.69 4.04 14.41
C GLN A 45 17.05 3.17 13.31
N TRP A 46 15.77 3.34 13.06
CA TRP A 46 15.04 2.70 11.95
C TRP A 46 15.71 2.88 10.57
N GLN A 47 16.43 3.99 10.34
CA GLN A 47 17.11 4.26 9.06
C GLN A 47 18.18 3.20 8.76
N ALA A 48 18.97 2.81 9.76
CA ALA A 48 19.99 1.79 9.59
C ALA A 48 19.38 0.43 9.20
N THR A 49 18.22 0.08 9.77
CA THR A 49 17.50 -1.15 9.39
C THR A 49 16.98 -1.09 7.95
N ILE A 50 16.53 0.08 7.48
CA ILE A 50 16.13 0.25 6.08
C ILE A 50 17.33 0.12 5.15
N ASP A 51 18.48 0.70 5.50
CA ASP A 51 19.72 0.60 4.73
C ASP A 51 20.19 -0.85 4.59
N GLU A 52 20.05 -1.65 5.66
CA GLU A 52 20.34 -3.09 5.62
C GLU A 52 19.40 -3.86 4.68
N VAL A 53 18.10 -3.57 4.74
CA VAL A 53 17.11 -4.17 3.82
C VAL A 53 17.41 -3.78 2.38
N ALA A 54 17.66 -2.50 2.12
CA ALA A 54 18.02 -1.97 0.80
C ALA A 54 19.26 -2.65 0.24
N LYS A 55 20.33 -2.75 1.04
CA LYS A 55 21.57 -3.43 0.68
C LYS A 55 21.34 -4.91 0.38
N SER A 56 20.53 -5.60 1.18
CA SER A 56 20.26 -7.04 1.00
C SER A 56 19.50 -7.36 -0.30
N ARG A 57 18.76 -6.38 -0.84
CA ARG A 57 17.92 -6.52 -2.03
C ARG A 57 18.39 -5.68 -3.23
N ASP A 58 19.58 -5.08 -3.14
CA ASP A 58 20.17 -4.20 -4.17
C ASP A 58 19.28 -2.99 -4.55
N TYR A 59 18.58 -2.40 -3.58
CA TYR A 59 17.81 -1.16 -3.79
C TYR A 59 18.76 0.05 -3.81
N LYS A 60 18.90 0.68 -4.97
CA LYS A 60 19.91 1.73 -5.21
C LYS A 60 19.43 3.14 -4.93
N ASN A 61 18.13 3.36 -5.05
CA ASN A 61 17.51 4.67 -4.96
C ASN A 61 16.41 4.66 -3.91
N SER A 62 16.33 5.73 -3.13
CA SER A 62 15.23 5.98 -2.19
C SER A 62 14.97 7.48 -2.10
N ASP A 63 13.72 7.83 -1.84
CA ASP A 63 13.24 9.17 -1.59
C ASP A 63 12.17 9.14 -0.49
N ILE A 64 11.78 10.32 -0.02
CA ILE A 64 10.70 10.49 0.96
C ILE A 64 9.61 11.32 0.30
N LEU A 65 8.40 10.78 0.33
CA LEU A 65 7.20 11.44 -0.20
C LEU A 65 6.27 11.79 0.96
N ASP A 66 5.93 13.08 1.06
CA ASP A 66 4.90 13.58 1.97
C ASP A 66 3.63 13.85 1.16
N LEU A 67 2.63 12.98 1.35
CA LEU A 67 1.33 13.09 0.71
C LEU A 67 0.37 13.81 1.67
N THR A 68 0.53 15.13 1.82
CA THR A 68 -0.40 16.01 2.54
C THR A 68 -0.90 17.17 1.67
N THR A 69 -2.02 17.78 2.07
CA THR A 69 -2.60 18.90 1.29
C THR A 69 -1.67 20.10 1.31
N GLU A 70 -0.92 20.25 2.39
CA GLU A 70 0.07 21.28 2.64
C GLU A 70 1.25 21.15 1.67
N THR A 71 1.73 19.94 1.39
CA THR A 71 2.89 19.71 0.52
C THR A 71 2.52 19.63 -0.96
N LEU A 72 1.43 18.96 -1.31
CA LEU A 72 1.02 18.75 -2.69
C LEU A 72 0.07 19.83 -3.22
N GLY A 73 -0.60 20.56 -2.33
CA GLY A 73 -1.68 21.47 -2.66
C GLY A 73 -3.02 20.77 -2.87
N LYS A 74 -4.11 21.49 -2.62
CA LYS A 74 -5.48 20.96 -2.70
C LYS A 74 -5.80 20.35 -4.06
N GLU A 75 -5.38 20.98 -5.15
CA GLU A 75 -5.68 20.50 -6.51
C GLU A 75 -5.06 19.12 -6.79
N LYS A 76 -3.77 18.94 -6.47
CA LYS A 76 -3.11 17.64 -6.64
C LYS A 76 -3.66 16.60 -5.68
N MET A 77 -4.05 17.00 -4.48
CA MET A 77 -4.71 16.10 -3.54
C MET A 77 -6.08 15.64 -4.01
N ASP A 78 -6.89 16.57 -4.52
CA ASP A 78 -8.18 16.23 -5.13
C ASP A 78 -7.98 15.31 -6.34
N MET A 79 -6.91 15.48 -7.12
CA MET A 79 -6.54 14.56 -8.21
C MET A 79 -6.02 13.20 -7.72
N PHE A 80 -5.35 13.15 -6.56
CA PHE A 80 -4.86 11.91 -5.97
C PHE A 80 -6.01 11.05 -5.43
N PHE A 81 -6.95 11.67 -4.72
CA PHE A 81 -8.12 11.00 -4.13
C PHE A 81 -9.36 10.99 -5.03
N ALA A 82 -9.27 11.58 -6.22
CA ALA A 82 -10.32 11.61 -7.22
C ALA A 82 -10.92 10.23 -7.56
N GLU A 83 -10.10 9.18 -7.47
CA GLU A 83 -10.51 7.78 -7.63
C GLU A 83 -11.15 7.16 -6.39
N CYS A 84 -10.92 7.71 -5.19
CA CYS A 84 -11.65 7.32 -3.98
C CYS A 84 -13.10 7.79 -4.06
N VAL A 85 -13.35 9.02 -4.50
CA VAL A 85 -14.67 9.67 -4.41
C VAL A 85 -15.47 9.59 -5.72
N GLU A 86 -15.24 8.57 -6.55
CA GLU A 86 -16.01 8.27 -7.77
C GLU A 86 -16.04 9.41 -8.82
N LYS A 87 -15.11 10.38 -8.74
CA LYS A 87 -15.25 11.65 -9.47
C LYS A 87 -14.25 11.89 -10.60
N LEU A 88 -13.08 11.26 -10.62
CA LEU A 88 -12.10 11.51 -11.69
C LEU A 88 -11.17 10.31 -11.93
N THR A 89 -11.02 9.92 -13.20
CA THR A 89 -10.19 8.80 -13.68
C THR A 89 -8.84 9.30 -14.21
N LEU A 90 -8.02 9.93 -13.36
CA LEU A 90 -6.84 10.65 -13.85
C LEU A 90 -5.48 10.09 -13.43
N MET A 91 -5.35 9.34 -12.33
CA MET A 91 -4.03 8.91 -11.85
C MET A 91 -3.83 7.40 -11.90
N GLU A 92 -2.68 6.98 -12.41
CA GLU A 92 -2.31 5.58 -12.59
C GLU A 92 -2.23 4.82 -11.27
N MET A 93 -2.00 5.48 -10.12
CA MET A 93 -1.82 4.80 -8.83
C MET A 93 -3.06 4.04 -8.33
N TYR A 94 -4.27 4.58 -8.54
CA TYR A 94 -5.51 3.85 -8.18
C TYR A 94 -6.06 3.03 -9.34
N ARG A 95 -5.72 3.40 -10.58
CA ARG A 95 -5.90 2.48 -11.70
C ARG A 95 -5.07 1.24 -11.40
N ARG A 96 -5.68 0.08 -11.58
CA ARG A 96 -4.94 -1.18 -11.55
C ARG A 96 -3.79 -1.09 -12.56
N HIS A 97 -2.56 -1.07 -12.06
CA HIS A 97 -1.34 -1.04 -12.84
C HIS A 97 -0.37 -2.14 -12.36
N MET A 98 0.74 -2.29 -13.08
CA MET A 98 1.85 -3.16 -12.75
C MET A 98 3.13 -2.38 -13.06
N HIS A 99 4.17 -2.63 -12.29
CA HIS A 99 5.53 -2.16 -12.58
C HIS A 99 6.36 -3.33 -13.10
N GLU A 100 7.37 -3.03 -13.93
CA GLU A 100 8.37 -4.02 -14.34
C GLU A 100 9.32 -4.38 -13.18
N ASP A 101 9.52 -3.41 -12.28
CA ASP A 101 10.33 -3.52 -11.06
C ASP A 101 9.48 -3.66 -9.79
N GLU A 102 10.14 -3.95 -8.66
CA GLU A 102 9.49 -4.02 -7.35
C GLU A 102 9.00 -2.63 -6.89
N GLU A 103 7.76 -2.53 -6.41
CA GLU A 103 7.28 -1.36 -5.67
C GLU A 103 7.53 -1.53 -4.17
N ILE A 104 8.45 -0.73 -3.62
CA ILE A 104 8.82 -0.76 -2.20
C ILE A 104 8.38 0.54 -1.53
N ARG A 105 7.72 0.42 -0.37
CA ARG A 105 7.21 1.54 0.43
C ARG A 105 7.43 1.28 1.91
N PHE A 106 8.01 2.26 2.61
CA PHE A 106 8.08 2.30 4.07
C PHE A 106 7.24 3.48 4.56
N ILE A 107 6.31 3.23 5.49
CA ILE A 107 5.36 4.24 5.95
C ILE A 107 5.91 4.93 7.20
N LEU A 108 6.37 6.18 7.03
CA LEU A 108 6.93 7.00 8.12
C LEU A 108 5.86 7.63 9.03
N ASN A 109 4.72 7.99 8.46
CA ASN A 109 3.60 8.56 9.19
C ASN A 109 2.29 8.24 8.47
N GLY A 110 1.17 8.32 9.19
CA GLY A 110 -0.16 8.10 8.65
C GLY A 110 -0.45 6.64 8.31
N SER A 111 -1.33 6.42 7.33
CA SER A 111 -1.77 5.10 6.91
C SER A 111 -2.27 5.10 5.48
N GLY A 112 -2.33 3.93 4.87
CA GLY A 112 -2.89 3.77 3.53
C GLY A 112 -3.21 2.31 3.21
N PHE A 113 -3.84 2.13 2.04
CA PHE A 113 -4.21 0.82 1.51
C PHE A 113 -3.40 0.49 0.27
N PHE A 114 -3.01 -0.77 0.14
CA PHE A 114 -2.46 -1.35 -1.09
C PHE A 114 -3.34 -2.51 -1.50
N ASP A 115 -4.04 -2.36 -2.62
CA ASP A 115 -4.92 -3.38 -3.17
C ASP A 115 -4.15 -4.25 -4.17
N VAL A 116 -4.17 -5.56 -3.93
CA VAL A 116 -3.43 -6.56 -4.71
C VAL A 116 -4.35 -7.70 -5.10
N ARG A 117 -4.15 -8.26 -6.29
CA ARG A 117 -4.92 -9.42 -6.74
C ARG A 117 -4.37 -10.70 -6.13
N GLY A 118 -5.27 -11.55 -5.63
CA GLY A 118 -4.93 -12.91 -5.24
C GLY A 118 -4.65 -13.80 -6.46
N LYS A 119 -4.04 -14.97 -6.22
CA LYS A 119 -3.96 -16.04 -7.22
C LYS A 119 -5.36 -16.60 -7.45
N SER A 120 -5.77 -16.74 -8.71
CA SER A 120 -7.00 -17.44 -9.07
C SER A 120 -6.88 -18.93 -8.71
N GLY A 121 -7.50 -19.34 -7.61
CA GLY A 121 -7.63 -20.74 -7.21
C GLY A 121 -9.05 -21.01 -6.72
N ALA A 122 -9.74 -21.95 -7.38
CA ALA A 122 -11.08 -22.52 -7.14
C ALA A 122 -12.30 -21.56 -7.01
N ASN A 123 -12.12 -20.32 -6.55
CA ASN A 123 -13.15 -19.28 -6.48
C ASN A 123 -12.57 -18.01 -7.11
N GLY A 124 -13.10 -17.62 -8.27
CA GLY A 124 -12.50 -16.62 -9.17
C GLY A 124 -12.17 -15.26 -8.55
N ASN A 125 -11.22 -14.56 -9.18
CA ASN A 125 -10.98 -13.11 -9.12
C ASN A 125 -11.01 -12.41 -7.73
N ALA A 126 -10.66 -13.09 -6.65
CA ALA A 126 -10.63 -12.45 -5.33
C ALA A 126 -9.50 -11.39 -5.26
N SER A 127 -9.89 -10.12 -5.06
CA SER A 127 -8.97 -9.02 -4.76
C SER A 127 -8.79 -8.91 -3.24
N SER A 128 -7.56 -8.68 -2.81
CA SER A 128 -7.21 -8.52 -1.40
C SER A 128 -6.62 -7.14 -1.15
N ARG A 129 -6.95 -6.56 0.00
CA ARG A 129 -6.47 -5.26 0.45
C ARG A 129 -5.50 -5.44 1.61
N LYS A 130 -4.41 -4.67 1.58
CA LYS A 130 -3.49 -4.54 2.71
C LYS A 130 -3.65 -3.19 3.35
N PHE A 131 -3.68 -3.17 4.67
CA PHE A 131 -3.64 -1.95 5.47
C PHE A 131 -2.26 -1.80 6.11
N ALA A 132 -1.60 -0.69 5.79
CA ALA A 132 -0.35 -0.27 6.39
C ALA A 132 -0.57 0.99 7.23
N HIS A 133 0.05 1.02 8.41
CA HIS A 133 0.06 2.15 9.33
C HIS A 133 1.48 2.27 9.89
N ALA A 134 1.97 3.51 10.03
CA ALA A 134 3.18 3.78 10.79
C ALA A 134 3.00 3.29 12.24
N MET A 135 4.02 2.64 12.80
CA MET A 135 4.02 2.15 14.19
C MET A 135 5.20 2.72 14.95
#